data_AF-A0A7V9K6I1-F1
#
_entry.id   AF-A0A7V9K6I1-F1
#
_cell.length_a   1.000
_cell.length_b   1.000
_cell.length_c   1.000
_cell.angle_alpha   90.00
_cell.angle_beta   90.00
_cell.angle_gamma   90.00
#
_symmetry.space_group_name_H-M   'P 1'
#
loop_
_entity.id
_entity.type
_entity.pdbx_description
1 polymer ?
#
loop_
_entity_poly.entity_id
_entity_poly.type
_entity_poly.pdbx_seq_one_letter_code
_entity_poly.pdbx_strand_id
1 'polypeptide(L)'
;MNDAATAKNESTRLVPDATKNAAKSGLSWASPMGWALALRPFAEERWGVLVLPLALTAALVAAALVLVDRRDVGAGLVPTRPGRSTASRWLSGPLGLAVRQHRASLAGWATGLSLLGLAYGSVGDSVEQLVSDNPDLAAFFAASGTSLVDSFFAVAASFMALIGAGFALQVATRMRSEETAGRLEPLLGTAVPRWRWAASHLLVAVLGNTIVLGLAGLGLGLAHAVLTDDPAQVGRLTAAVLVYAPAVWTLIGVVAALFGLLPRAVGAAWAVLAVCAFLVLLGETLRLPDWTMDLSPFQHTPQLPAEAWSPGPLLMLVAVAAVLVAAGLVGLRRRDLTA
;
A
#
# COMPACT_ATOMS: atom_id res chain seq x y z
N MET A 1 1.93 -21.13 -46.97
CA MET A 1 2.43 -19.74 -46.79
C MET A 1 1.30 -18.71 -46.61
N ASN A 2 0.04 -19.16 -46.42
CA ASN A 2 -1.11 -18.27 -46.17
C ASN A 2 -1.57 -18.29 -44.70
N ASP A 3 -1.25 -19.34 -43.92
CA ASP A 3 -1.74 -19.50 -42.54
C ASP A 3 -0.95 -18.70 -41.48
N ALA A 4 0.33 -18.39 -41.76
CA ALA A 4 1.14 -17.55 -40.87
C ALA A 4 0.73 -16.07 -40.89
N ALA A 5 0.07 -15.62 -41.97
CA ALA A 5 -0.45 -14.26 -42.08
C ALA A 5 -1.80 -14.10 -41.36
N THR A 6 -2.61 -15.16 -41.29
CA THR A 6 -3.88 -15.19 -40.55
C THR A 6 -3.65 -15.25 -39.04
N ALA A 7 -2.72 -16.09 -38.56
CA ALA A 7 -2.37 -16.18 -37.13
C ALA A 7 -1.78 -14.88 -36.56
N LYS A 8 -0.97 -14.16 -37.35
CA LYS A 8 -0.43 -12.84 -36.98
C LYS A 8 -1.53 -11.76 -36.93
N ASN A 9 -2.60 -11.92 -37.70
CA ASN A 9 -3.74 -11.00 -37.70
C ASN A 9 -4.69 -11.25 -36.51
N GLU A 10 -4.74 -12.46 -35.97
CA GLU A 10 -5.56 -12.79 -34.79
C GLU A 10 -4.89 -12.42 -33.47
N SER A 11 -3.57 -12.59 -33.33
CA SER A 11 -2.83 -12.12 -32.15
C SER A 11 -2.88 -10.59 -31.98
N THR A 12 -3.04 -9.87 -33.10
CA THR A 12 -3.18 -8.42 -33.12
C THR A 12 -4.63 -7.98 -32.87
N ARG A 13 -5.62 -8.89 -32.85
CA ARG A 13 -7.05 -8.61 -32.61
C ARG A 13 -7.51 -8.80 -31.16
N LEU A 14 -6.83 -9.64 -30.39
CA LEU A 14 -7.19 -9.90 -28.98
C LEU A 14 -6.84 -8.74 -28.03
N VAL A 15 -5.75 -8.00 -28.28
CA VAL A 15 -5.38 -6.79 -27.51
C VAL A 15 -6.29 -5.56 -27.80
N PRO A 16 -6.80 -5.37 -29.03
CA PRO A 16 -7.76 -4.30 -29.33
C PRO A 16 -9.07 -4.32 -28.56
N ASP A 17 -9.61 -5.47 -28.17
CA ASP A 17 -11.02 -5.50 -27.71
C ASP A 17 -11.17 -5.11 -26.23
N ALA A 18 -10.20 -5.46 -25.37
CA ALA A 18 -10.12 -4.96 -23.99
C ALA A 18 -9.88 -3.44 -23.95
N THR A 19 -9.04 -2.93 -24.87
CA THR A 19 -8.75 -1.48 -24.97
C THR A 19 -9.87 -0.69 -25.65
N LYS A 20 -10.59 -1.27 -26.62
CA LYS A 20 -11.77 -0.67 -27.25
C LYS A 20 -12.93 -0.48 -26.28
N ASN A 21 -13.16 -1.40 -25.34
CA ASN A 21 -14.26 -1.29 -24.39
C ASN A 21 -13.97 -0.23 -23.31
N ALA A 22 -12.73 -0.13 -22.82
CA ALA A 22 -12.33 0.95 -21.92
C ALA A 22 -12.37 2.33 -22.61
N ALA A 23 -11.88 2.43 -23.86
CA ALA A 23 -11.87 3.68 -24.62
C ALA A 23 -13.27 4.12 -25.12
N LYS A 24 -14.23 3.21 -25.27
CA LYS A 24 -15.64 3.53 -25.63
C LYS A 24 -16.44 4.08 -24.46
N SER A 25 -16.05 3.79 -23.23
CA SER A 25 -16.64 4.39 -22.04
C SER A 25 -16.14 5.82 -21.90
N GLY A 26 -17.01 6.82 -22.06
CA GLY A 26 -16.70 8.23 -21.82
C GLY A 26 -16.14 8.50 -20.41
N LEU A 27 -16.30 7.56 -19.47
CA LEU A 27 -15.70 7.64 -18.13
C LEU A 27 -14.19 7.44 -18.13
N SER A 28 -13.59 6.74 -19.09
CA SER A 28 -12.13 6.55 -19.16
C SER A 28 -11.40 7.90 -19.29
N TRP A 29 -11.99 8.84 -20.04
CA TRP A 29 -11.51 10.21 -20.21
C TRP A 29 -11.64 11.08 -18.95
N ALA A 30 -12.37 10.65 -17.93
CA ALA A 30 -12.40 11.33 -16.63
C ALA A 30 -11.24 10.87 -15.71
N SER A 31 -10.49 9.83 -16.09
CA SER A 31 -9.44 9.24 -15.27
C SER A 31 -8.03 9.55 -15.81
N PRO A 32 -7.07 9.96 -14.96
CA PRO A 32 -5.67 10.11 -15.37
C PRO A 32 -5.08 8.83 -15.97
N MET A 33 -5.50 7.66 -15.50
CA MET A 33 -5.06 6.36 -16.03
C MET A 33 -5.53 6.16 -17.48
N GLY A 34 -6.76 6.56 -17.79
CA GLY A 34 -7.29 6.52 -19.15
C GLY A 34 -6.51 7.42 -20.11
N TRP A 35 -6.02 8.58 -19.64
CA TRP A 35 -5.16 9.45 -20.46
C TRP A 35 -3.82 8.80 -20.78
N ALA A 36 -3.20 8.12 -19.81
CA ALA A 36 -1.95 7.40 -20.02
C ALA A 36 -2.10 6.29 -21.07
N LEU A 37 -3.20 5.53 -21.01
CA LEU A 37 -3.53 4.50 -22.02
C LEU A 37 -3.86 5.12 -23.39
N ALA A 38 -4.55 6.26 -23.40
CA ALA A 38 -4.94 6.96 -24.63
C ALA A 38 -3.77 7.64 -25.36
N LEU A 39 -2.63 7.85 -24.69
CA LEU A 39 -1.42 8.42 -25.30
C LEU A 39 -0.85 7.54 -26.43
N ARG A 40 -1.02 6.21 -26.30
CA ARG A 40 -0.57 5.18 -27.28
C ARG A 40 0.89 5.37 -27.73
N PRO A 41 1.86 5.36 -26.80
CA PRO A 41 3.28 5.48 -27.15
C PRO A 41 3.72 4.31 -28.06
N PHE A 42 4.49 4.61 -29.10
CA PHE A 42 4.99 3.63 -30.09
C PHE A 42 3.92 3.00 -31.00
N ALA A 43 2.79 3.68 -31.18
CA ALA A 43 1.73 3.27 -32.11
C ALA A 43 1.22 4.47 -32.92
N GLU A 44 -0.02 4.91 -32.70
CA GLU A 44 -0.54 6.18 -33.23
C GLU A 44 -0.56 7.20 -32.09
N GLU A 45 0.57 7.89 -31.88
CA GLU A 45 0.75 8.74 -30.73
C GLU A 45 -0.25 9.90 -30.73
N ARG A 46 -0.97 10.05 -29.61
CA ARG A 46 -1.93 11.14 -29.42
C ARG A 46 -1.35 12.17 -28.46
N TRP A 47 -0.32 12.89 -28.90
CA TRP A 47 0.37 13.92 -28.10
C TRP A 47 -0.58 14.97 -27.49
N GLY A 48 -1.70 15.28 -28.15
CA GLY A 48 -2.73 16.17 -27.63
C GLY A 48 -3.34 15.71 -26.29
N VAL A 49 -3.29 14.42 -25.96
CA VAL A 49 -3.74 13.89 -24.67
C VAL A 49 -2.90 14.42 -23.51
N LEU A 50 -1.62 14.79 -23.74
CA LEU A 50 -0.76 15.38 -22.71
C LEU A 50 -1.25 16.74 -22.19
N VAL A 51 -2.13 17.42 -22.93
CA VAL A 51 -2.76 18.65 -22.47
C VAL A 51 -3.61 18.39 -21.23
N LEU A 52 -4.27 17.24 -21.13
CA LEU A 52 -5.13 16.90 -19.98
C LEU A 52 -4.35 16.79 -18.66
N PRO A 53 -3.28 15.98 -18.52
CA PRO A 53 -2.50 15.92 -17.30
C PRO A 53 -1.79 17.25 -17.01
N LEU A 54 -1.32 17.98 -18.03
CA LEU A 54 -0.70 19.30 -17.82
C LEU A 54 -1.71 20.33 -17.30
N ALA A 55 -2.91 20.38 -17.89
CA ALA A 55 -3.98 21.27 -17.47
C ALA A 55 -4.47 20.93 -16.06
N LEU A 56 -4.65 19.64 -15.75
CA LEU A 56 -5.01 19.19 -14.41
C LEU A 56 -3.92 19.57 -13.39
N THR A 57 -2.64 19.37 -13.73
CA THR A 57 -1.52 19.77 -12.87
C THR A 57 -1.53 21.28 -12.63
N ALA A 58 -1.66 22.09 -13.67
CA ALA A 58 -1.72 23.55 -13.55
C ALA A 58 -2.92 23.99 -12.70
N ALA A 59 -4.10 23.38 -12.90
CA ALA A 59 -5.30 23.67 -12.12
C ALA A 59 -5.13 23.29 -10.63
N LEU A 60 -4.53 22.14 -10.33
CA LEU A 60 -4.25 21.72 -8.96
C LEU A 60 -3.20 22.60 -8.28
N VAL A 61 -2.15 23.01 -9.00
CA VAL A 61 -1.14 23.95 -8.49
C VAL A 61 -1.79 25.32 -8.22
N ALA A 62 -2.60 25.84 -9.14
CA ALA A 62 -3.31 27.10 -8.95
C ALA A 62 -4.26 27.02 -7.75
N ALA A 63 -5.02 25.93 -7.62
CA ALA A 63 -5.89 25.70 -6.46
C ALA A 63 -5.08 25.64 -5.16
N ALA A 64 -3.92 24.96 -5.15
CA ALA A 64 -3.05 24.89 -3.99
C ALA A 64 -2.53 26.28 -3.58
N LEU A 65 -2.11 27.12 -4.54
CA LEU A 65 -1.66 28.50 -4.27
C LEU A 65 -2.79 29.35 -3.67
N VAL A 66 -3.99 29.31 -4.26
CA VAL A 66 -5.17 30.03 -3.74
C VAL A 66 -5.54 29.57 -2.33
N LEU A 67 -5.41 28.26 -2.05
CA LEU A 67 -5.71 27.71 -0.73
C LEU A 67 -4.63 28.06 0.30
N VAL A 68 -3.36 28.13 -0.09
CA VAL A 68 -2.27 28.55 0.81
C VAL A 68 -2.43 30.02 1.20
N ASP A 69 -2.77 30.91 0.25
CA ASP A 69 -2.99 32.34 0.54
C ASP A 69 -4.15 32.58 1.52
N ARG A 70 -5.16 31.70 1.52
CA ARG A 70 -6.31 31.79 2.43
C ARG A 70 -6.10 31.07 3.76
N ARG A 71 -4.97 30.36 3.92
CA ARG A 71 -4.69 29.54 5.09
C ARG A 71 -3.71 30.26 6.00
N ASP A 72 -4.18 30.68 7.15
CA ASP A 72 -3.29 31.16 8.20
C ASP A 72 -2.26 30.09 8.60
N VAL A 73 -1.04 30.55 8.89
CA VAL A 73 0.07 29.66 9.27
C VAL A 73 -0.32 28.85 10.51
N GLY A 74 -0.35 27.52 10.37
CA GLY A 74 -0.73 26.60 11.44
C GLY A 74 -2.24 26.34 11.56
N ALA A 75 -3.10 27.11 10.88
CA ALA A 75 -4.54 26.86 10.85
C ALA A 75 -4.92 25.81 9.78
N GLY A 76 -6.09 25.19 9.94
CA GLY A 76 -6.73 24.40 8.88
C GLY A 76 -7.69 25.28 8.08
N LEU A 77 -7.93 24.94 6.81
CA LEU A 77 -8.90 25.64 5.94
C LEU A 77 -10.36 25.43 6.36
N VAL A 78 -10.63 24.33 7.08
CA VAL A 78 -11.96 24.01 7.59
C VAL A 78 -12.03 24.49 9.04
N PRO A 79 -13.00 25.37 9.39
CA PRO A 79 -13.17 25.84 10.75
C PRO A 79 -13.34 24.67 11.72
N THR A 80 -12.58 24.68 12.81
CA THR A 80 -12.76 23.71 13.89
C THR A 80 -14.10 23.97 14.57
N ARG A 81 -15.05 23.06 14.42
CA ARG A 81 -16.31 23.10 15.18
C ARG A 81 -16.01 23.01 16.68
N PRO A 82 -16.75 23.74 17.54
CA PRO A 82 -16.69 23.55 18.99
C PRO A 82 -16.86 22.06 19.30
N GLY A 83 -15.88 21.48 19.98
CA GLY A 83 -15.95 20.10 20.42
C GLY A 83 -17.06 19.90 21.46
N ARG A 84 -17.33 18.64 21.81
CA ARG A 84 -18.22 18.34 22.95
C ARG A 84 -17.66 18.98 24.23
N SER A 85 -18.55 19.46 25.09
CA SER A 85 -18.19 20.10 26.38
C SER A 85 -17.47 19.15 27.33
N THR A 86 -17.66 17.84 27.16
CA THR A 86 -16.96 16.79 27.92
C THR A 86 -16.19 15.86 26.99
N ALA A 87 -14.95 15.56 27.35
CA ALA A 87 -14.15 14.55 26.65
C ALA A 87 -14.72 13.15 26.94
N SER A 88 -14.84 12.31 25.91
CA SER A 88 -15.23 10.91 26.11
C SER A 88 -14.12 10.14 26.83
N ARG A 89 -14.46 9.04 27.51
CA ARG A 89 -13.47 8.16 28.18
C ARG A 89 -12.41 7.61 27.22
N TRP A 90 -12.70 7.57 25.92
CA TRP A 90 -11.73 7.15 24.91
C TRP A 90 -10.63 8.20 24.70
N LEU A 91 -10.92 9.49 24.92
CA LEU A 91 -9.97 10.60 24.79
C LEU A 91 -9.16 10.90 26.06
N SER A 92 -9.35 10.13 27.15
CA SER A 92 -8.62 10.32 28.40
C SER A 92 -7.19 9.76 28.37
N GLY A 93 -6.80 9.06 27.30
CA GLY A 93 -5.49 8.44 27.16
C GLY A 93 -4.80 8.69 25.82
N PRO A 94 -3.47 8.49 25.75
CA PRO A 94 -2.66 8.75 24.55
C PRO A 94 -3.07 7.89 23.35
N LEU A 95 -3.70 6.73 23.57
CA LEU A 95 -4.18 5.87 22.51
C LEU A 95 -5.39 6.45 21.78
N GLY A 96 -6.41 6.94 22.50
CA GLY A 96 -7.57 7.51 21.82
C GLY A 96 -7.26 8.82 21.11
N LEU A 97 -6.30 9.60 21.61
CA LEU A 97 -5.78 10.75 20.88
C LEU A 97 -5.12 10.32 19.56
N ALA A 98 -4.23 9.32 19.61
CA ALA A 98 -3.57 8.78 18.41
C ALA A 98 -4.60 8.24 17.41
N VAL A 99 -5.57 7.44 17.85
CA VAL A 99 -6.65 6.92 16.98
C VAL A 99 -7.43 8.05 16.34
N ARG A 100 -7.81 9.09 17.11
CA ARG A 100 -8.53 10.25 16.56
C ARG A 100 -7.70 11.01 15.53
N GLN A 101 -6.38 11.09 15.73
CA GLN A 101 -5.48 11.78 14.81
C GLN A 101 -5.33 11.02 13.48
N HIS A 102 -5.31 9.69 13.53
CA HIS A 102 -5.08 8.85 12.35
C HIS A 102 -6.35 8.37 11.65
N ARG A 103 -7.54 8.51 12.26
CA ARG A 103 -8.81 7.98 11.70
C ARG A 103 -9.11 8.40 10.27
N ALA A 104 -8.80 9.65 9.90
CA ALA A 104 -9.09 10.16 8.55
C ALA A 104 -8.11 9.54 7.55
N SER A 105 -6.84 9.41 7.94
CA SER A 105 -5.83 8.70 7.15
C SER A 105 -6.21 7.23 7.01
N LEU A 106 -6.59 6.57 8.09
CA LEU A 106 -7.02 5.17 8.09
C LEU A 106 -8.20 4.96 7.15
N ALA A 107 -9.22 5.81 7.21
CA ALA A 107 -10.36 5.74 6.30
C ALA A 107 -9.94 5.93 4.83
N GLY A 108 -9.13 6.94 4.53
CA GLY A 108 -8.66 7.19 3.16
C GLY A 108 -7.85 6.03 2.58
N TRP A 109 -6.88 5.52 3.36
CA TRP A 109 -6.04 4.39 2.94
C TRP A 109 -6.85 3.09 2.84
N ALA A 110 -7.74 2.80 3.80
CA ALA A 110 -8.61 1.64 3.75
C ALA A 110 -9.53 1.69 2.52
N THR A 111 -10.21 2.81 2.28
CA THR A 111 -11.06 2.96 1.10
C THR A 111 -10.25 2.82 -0.20
N GLY A 112 -9.10 3.50 -0.31
CA GLY A 112 -8.27 3.42 -1.51
C GLY A 112 -7.77 2.01 -1.80
N LEU A 113 -7.25 1.31 -0.79
CA LEU A 113 -6.74 -0.06 -0.95
C LEU A 113 -7.85 -1.10 -1.11
N SER A 114 -9.03 -0.92 -0.52
CA SER A 114 -10.20 -1.76 -0.80
C SER A 114 -10.66 -1.61 -2.24
N LEU A 115 -10.72 -0.37 -2.76
CA LEU A 115 -11.06 -0.13 -4.16
C LEU A 115 -10.02 -0.72 -5.11
N LEU A 116 -8.73 -0.62 -4.77
CA LEU A 116 -7.67 -1.26 -5.52
C LEU A 116 -7.78 -2.79 -5.48
N GLY A 117 -8.11 -3.36 -4.32
CA GLY A 117 -8.39 -4.79 -4.18
C GLY A 117 -9.54 -5.24 -5.08
N LEU A 118 -10.67 -4.52 -5.04
CA LEU A 118 -11.81 -4.79 -5.93
C LEU A 118 -11.41 -4.75 -7.41
N ALA A 119 -10.58 -3.79 -7.81
CA ALA A 119 -10.08 -3.68 -9.17
C ALA A 119 -9.20 -4.88 -9.57
N TYR A 120 -8.23 -5.28 -8.75
CA TYR A 120 -7.43 -6.48 -9.02
C TYR A 120 -8.27 -7.76 -9.02
N GLY A 121 -9.23 -7.87 -8.10
CA GLY A 121 -10.11 -9.03 -7.98
C GLY A 121 -11.00 -9.21 -9.20
N SER A 122 -11.43 -8.10 -9.82
CA SER A 122 -12.23 -8.14 -11.05
C SER A 122 -11.48 -8.67 -12.28
N VAL A 123 -10.15 -8.74 -12.23
CA VAL A 123 -9.31 -9.21 -13.35
C VAL A 123 -9.08 -10.73 -13.27
N GLY A 124 -9.32 -11.36 -12.12
CA GLY A 124 -9.02 -12.78 -11.90
C GLY A 124 -9.67 -13.71 -12.92
N ASP A 125 -10.97 -13.51 -13.21
CA ASP A 125 -11.72 -14.30 -14.22
C ASP A 125 -11.15 -14.12 -15.64
N SER A 126 -10.70 -12.91 -15.99
CA SER A 126 -10.04 -12.68 -17.29
C SER A 126 -8.70 -13.40 -17.41
N VAL A 127 -7.95 -13.55 -16.31
CA VAL A 127 -6.71 -14.34 -16.27
C VAL A 127 -7.02 -15.82 -16.40
N GLU A 128 -8.09 -16.30 -15.77
CA GLU A 128 -8.55 -17.68 -15.87
C GLU A 128 -8.96 -18.03 -17.30
N GLN A 129 -9.78 -17.19 -17.94
CA GLN A 129 -10.18 -17.34 -19.35
C GLN A 129 -8.96 -17.40 -20.29
N LEU A 130 -7.94 -16.56 -20.05
CA LEU A 130 -6.71 -16.58 -20.85
C LEU A 130 -5.99 -17.94 -20.80
N VAL A 131 -6.03 -18.64 -19.66
CA VAL A 131 -5.46 -19.98 -19.52
C VAL A 131 -6.36 -21.02 -20.20
N SER A 132 -7.68 -20.93 -20.00
CA SER A 132 -8.64 -21.85 -20.60
C SER A 132 -8.62 -21.82 -22.13
N ASP A 133 -8.39 -20.64 -22.71
CA ASP A 133 -8.34 -20.44 -24.16
C ASP A 133 -7.00 -20.85 -24.79
N ASN A 134 -5.97 -21.14 -23.98
CA ASN A 134 -4.63 -21.48 -24.46
C ASN A 134 -4.10 -22.80 -23.85
N PRO A 135 -4.25 -23.92 -24.56
CA PRO A 135 -3.82 -25.24 -24.09
C PRO A 135 -2.33 -25.33 -23.75
N ASP A 136 -1.47 -24.59 -24.45
CA ASP A 136 -0.02 -24.60 -24.18
C ASP A 136 0.31 -23.91 -22.85
N LEU A 137 -0.37 -22.79 -22.54
CA LEU A 137 -0.25 -22.11 -21.25
C LEU A 137 -0.81 -23.00 -20.12
N ALA A 138 -1.95 -23.65 -20.34
CA ALA A 138 -2.52 -24.58 -19.37
C ALA A 138 -1.56 -25.73 -19.07
N ALA A 139 -0.93 -26.33 -20.09
CA ALA A 139 0.04 -27.41 -19.93
C ALA A 139 1.31 -26.94 -19.20
N PHE A 140 1.80 -25.73 -19.49
CA PHE A 140 2.96 -25.15 -18.81
C PHE A 140 2.71 -24.97 -17.30
N PHE A 141 1.58 -24.36 -16.93
CA PHE A 141 1.26 -24.13 -15.52
C PHE A 141 0.93 -25.44 -14.79
N ALA A 142 0.26 -26.39 -15.45
CA ALA A 142 0.04 -27.73 -14.89
C ALA A 142 1.36 -28.46 -14.57
N ALA A 143 2.39 -28.31 -15.42
CA ALA A 143 3.72 -28.88 -15.18
C ALA A 143 4.49 -28.15 -14.06
N SER A 144 4.26 -26.84 -13.88
CA SER A 144 4.91 -26.04 -12.85
C SER A 144 4.37 -26.27 -11.43
N GLY A 145 3.15 -26.82 -11.31
CA GLY A 145 2.50 -27.06 -10.01
C GLY A 145 1.83 -25.82 -9.40
N THR A 146 1.82 -24.69 -10.10
CA THR A 146 1.22 -23.42 -9.66
C THR A 146 0.24 -22.90 -10.71
N SER A 147 -0.86 -22.27 -10.28
CA SER A 147 -1.82 -21.62 -11.19
C SER A 147 -1.35 -20.23 -11.60
N LEU A 148 -1.60 -19.83 -12.86
CA LEU A 148 -1.36 -18.45 -13.33
C LEU A 148 -2.22 -17.45 -12.53
N VAL A 149 -3.46 -17.81 -12.22
CA VAL A 149 -4.39 -16.99 -11.42
C VAL A 149 -3.83 -16.80 -10.01
N ASP A 150 -3.29 -17.86 -9.42
CA ASP A 150 -2.68 -17.80 -8.09
C ASP A 150 -1.41 -16.96 -8.07
N SER A 151 -0.59 -17.07 -9.11
CA SER A 151 0.61 -16.23 -9.30
C SER A 151 0.23 -14.76 -9.46
N PHE A 152 -0.81 -14.47 -10.25
CA PHE A 152 -1.35 -13.12 -10.41
C PHE A 152 -1.80 -12.54 -9.06
N PHE A 153 -2.56 -13.30 -8.27
CA PHE A 153 -3.02 -12.84 -6.96
C PHE A 153 -1.89 -12.70 -5.94
N ALA A 154 -0.87 -13.54 -5.99
CA ALA A 154 0.31 -13.41 -5.15
C ALA A 154 1.06 -12.10 -5.44
N VAL A 155 1.26 -11.77 -6.71
CA VAL A 155 1.86 -10.48 -7.12
C VAL A 155 0.98 -9.31 -6.71
N ALA A 156 -0.34 -9.37 -6.97
CA ALA A 156 -1.28 -8.32 -6.57
C ALA A 156 -1.26 -8.08 -5.05
N ALA A 157 -1.25 -9.15 -4.26
CA ALA A 157 -1.16 -9.08 -2.80
C ALA A 157 0.14 -8.40 -2.34
N SER A 158 1.28 -8.75 -2.94
CA SER A 158 2.56 -8.12 -2.63
C SER A 158 2.56 -6.61 -2.91
N PHE A 159 1.98 -6.18 -4.04
CA PHE A 159 1.86 -4.77 -4.41
C PHE A 159 0.91 -4.01 -3.48
N MET A 160 -0.23 -4.62 -3.15
CA MET A 160 -1.17 -4.03 -2.19
C MET A 160 -0.53 -3.87 -0.81
N ALA A 161 0.26 -4.85 -0.37
CA ALA A 161 1.01 -4.77 0.89
C ALA A 161 2.08 -3.68 0.86
N LEU A 162 2.80 -3.53 -0.25
CA LEU A 162 3.81 -2.49 -0.46
C LEU A 162 3.19 -1.09 -0.43
N ILE A 163 2.05 -0.90 -1.08
CA ILE A 163 1.28 0.35 -1.03
C ILE A 163 0.77 0.59 0.40
N GLY A 164 0.24 -0.47 1.06
CA GLY A 164 -0.20 -0.42 2.46
C GLY A 164 0.91 -0.03 3.45
N ALA A 165 2.16 -0.40 3.19
CA ALA A 165 3.30 0.04 3.99
C ALA A 165 3.46 1.58 4.00
N GLY A 166 2.96 2.28 2.97
CA GLY A 166 2.88 3.74 2.95
C GLY A 166 2.02 4.29 4.10
N PHE A 167 0.86 3.68 4.37
CA PHE A 167 0.04 4.02 5.55
C PHE A 167 0.83 3.79 6.85
N ALA A 168 1.45 2.62 6.98
CA ALA A 168 2.21 2.25 8.17
C ALA A 168 3.34 3.25 8.48
N LEU A 169 4.13 3.61 7.46
CA LEU A 169 5.19 4.62 7.57
C LEU A 169 4.63 6.01 7.85
N GLN A 170 3.55 6.42 7.18
CA GLN A 170 2.93 7.72 7.42
C GLN A 170 2.47 7.87 8.88
N VAL A 171 1.86 6.83 9.46
CA VAL A 171 1.42 6.83 10.86
C VAL A 171 2.61 6.79 11.82
N ALA A 172 3.60 5.94 11.56
CA ALA A 172 4.76 5.78 12.45
C ALA A 172 5.67 7.03 12.44
N THR A 173 5.96 7.60 11.27
CA THR A 173 6.80 8.80 11.13
C THR A 173 6.14 10.05 11.70
N ARG A 174 4.81 10.03 11.89
CA ARG A 174 4.06 11.10 12.58
C ARG A 174 4.67 11.44 13.94
N MET A 175 5.20 10.45 14.68
CA MET A 175 5.87 10.69 15.97
C MET A 175 6.96 11.76 15.85
N ARG A 176 7.76 11.72 14.78
CA ARG A 176 8.78 12.74 14.53
C ARG A 176 8.18 14.11 14.24
N SER A 177 7.10 14.16 13.46
CA SER A 177 6.40 15.42 13.17
C SER A 177 5.73 16.06 14.40
N GLU A 178 5.29 15.25 15.36
CA GLU A 178 4.74 15.72 16.63
C GLU A 178 5.85 16.26 17.55
N GLU A 179 7.00 15.59 17.58
CA GLU A 179 8.18 16.03 18.32
C GLU A 179 8.73 17.36 17.78
N THR A 180 9.00 17.45 16.47
CA THR A 180 9.58 18.67 15.85
C THR A 180 8.65 19.87 15.85
N ALA A 181 7.35 19.65 16.06
CA ALA A 181 6.37 20.74 16.13
C ALA A 181 6.10 21.20 17.56
N GLY A 182 6.90 20.75 18.54
CA GLY A 182 6.75 21.11 19.96
C GLY A 182 5.49 20.57 20.63
N ARG A 183 4.68 19.73 19.95
CA ARG A 183 3.41 19.21 20.49
C ARG A 183 3.62 18.13 21.56
N LEU A 184 4.83 17.58 21.64
CA LEU A 184 5.20 16.59 22.65
C LEU A 184 5.47 17.21 24.03
N GLU A 185 5.96 18.46 24.10
CA GLU A 185 6.36 19.09 25.37
C GLU A 185 5.18 19.30 26.34
N PRO A 186 4.00 19.82 25.91
CA PRO A 186 2.86 19.96 26.81
C PRO A 186 2.34 18.62 27.32
N LEU A 187 2.45 17.56 26.51
CA LEU A 187 2.04 16.21 26.91
C LEU A 187 2.96 15.62 27.98
N LEU A 188 4.26 15.95 27.96
CA LEU A 188 5.20 15.49 28.96
C LEU A 188 5.15 16.26 30.28
N GLY A 189 4.46 17.40 30.29
CA GLY A 189 4.01 18.03 31.54
C GLY A 189 2.90 17.26 32.26
N THR A 190 2.32 16.23 31.62
CA THR A 190 1.32 15.34 32.23
C THR A 190 1.94 14.04 32.76
N ALA A 191 1.16 13.19 33.42
CA ALA A 191 1.60 11.89 33.94
C ALA A 191 1.86 10.81 32.85
N VAL A 192 1.89 11.16 31.56
CA VAL A 192 2.09 10.19 30.46
C VAL A 192 3.58 10.05 30.16
N PRO A 193 4.19 8.87 30.35
CA PRO A 193 5.60 8.68 30.03
C PRO A 193 5.83 8.61 28.51
N ARG A 194 7.01 9.08 28.06
CA ARG A 194 7.43 9.13 26.63
C ARG A 194 7.17 7.83 25.87
N TRP A 195 7.50 6.68 26.48
CA TRP A 195 7.36 5.37 25.84
C TRP A 195 5.89 4.98 25.63
N ARG A 196 4.98 5.38 26.52
CA ARG A 196 3.54 5.05 26.42
C ARG A 196 2.87 5.89 25.36
N TRP A 197 3.34 7.12 25.15
CA TRP A 197 2.96 7.94 24.00
C TRP A 197 3.45 7.33 22.68
N ALA A 198 4.74 7.00 22.55
CA ALA A 198 5.25 6.40 21.31
C ALA A 198 4.59 5.04 21.01
N ALA A 199 4.40 4.20 22.02
CA ALA A 199 3.71 2.92 21.88
C ALA A 199 2.26 3.08 21.40
N SER A 200 1.58 4.18 21.72
CA SER A 200 0.21 4.40 21.24
C SER A 200 0.16 4.67 19.74
N HIS A 201 1.11 5.45 19.21
CA HIS A 201 1.25 5.68 17.77
C HIS A 201 1.66 4.40 17.02
N LEU A 202 2.62 3.65 17.57
CA LEU A 202 3.06 2.38 16.99
C LEU A 202 1.94 1.34 16.98
N LEU A 203 1.14 1.26 18.04
CA LEU A 203 -0.02 0.36 18.09
C LEU A 203 -1.06 0.72 17.02
N VAL A 204 -1.31 2.02 16.80
CA VAL A 204 -2.19 2.47 15.71
C VAL A 204 -1.59 2.16 14.33
N ALA A 205 -0.27 2.26 14.16
CA ALA A 205 0.38 1.88 12.91
C ALA A 205 0.22 0.37 12.64
N VAL A 206 0.48 -0.47 13.64
CA VAL A 206 0.37 -1.93 13.53
C VAL A 206 -1.08 -2.35 13.27
N LEU A 207 -2.01 -1.99 14.16
CA LEU A 207 -3.42 -2.40 14.04
C LEU A 207 -4.10 -1.76 12.83
N GLY A 208 -3.84 -0.48 12.60
CA GLY A 208 -4.39 0.25 11.46
C GLY A 208 -3.91 -0.36 10.14
N ASN A 209 -2.64 -0.73 10.03
CA ASN A 209 -2.11 -1.36 8.82
C ASN A 209 -2.74 -2.73 8.59
N THR A 210 -2.88 -3.54 9.65
CA THR A 210 -3.56 -4.85 9.54
C THR A 210 -5.01 -4.70 9.09
N ILE A 211 -5.72 -3.69 9.59
CA ILE A 211 -7.08 -3.37 9.12
C ILE A 211 -7.08 -2.97 7.65
N VAL A 212 -6.15 -2.10 7.24
CA VAL A 212 -6.02 -1.65 5.85
C VAL A 212 -5.74 -2.83 4.92
N LEU A 213 -4.77 -3.68 5.25
CA LEU A 213 -4.45 -4.88 4.46
C LEU A 213 -5.61 -5.89 4.43
N GLY A 214 -6.28 -6.08 5.57
CA GLY A 214 -7.46 -6.93 5.66
C GLY A 214 -8.60 -6.43 4.77
N LEU A 215 -8.90 -5.13 4.80
CA LEU A 215 -9.92 -4.52 3.94
C LEU A 215 -9.52 -4.51 2.47
N ALA A 216 -8.23 -4.42 2.17
CA ALA A 216 -7.70 -4.54 0.82
C ALA A 216 -7.91 -5.96 0.28
N GLY A 217 -7.49 -6.97 1.05
CA GLY A 217 -7.69 -8.38 0.73
C GLY A 217 -9.17 -8.80 0.68
N LEU A 218 -10.03 -8.20 1.52
CA LEU A 218 -11.48 -8.38 1.44
C LEU A 218 -12.03 -7.84 0.11
N GLY A 219 -11.58 -6.66 -0.34
CA GLY A 219 -11.94 -6.15 -1.66
C GLY A 219 -11.50 -7.08 -2.78
N LEU A 220 -10.26 -7.57 -2.72
CA LEU A 220 -9.69 -8.53 -3.67
C LEU A 220 -10.52 -9.82 -3.75
N GLY A 221 -10.80 -10.41 -2.59
CA GLY A 221 -11.56 -11.64 -2.47
C GLY A 221 -13.02 -11.50 -2.86
N LEU A 222 -13.70 -10.42 -2.46
CA LEU A 222 -15.11 -10.18 -2.80
C LEU A 222 -15.31 -10.03 -4.31
N ALA A 223 -14.48 -9.23 -4.98
CA ALA A 223 -14.61 -9.05 -6.42
C ALA A 223 -14.40 -10.36 -7.19
N HIS A 224 -13.39 -11.14 -6.81
CA HIS A 224 -13.13 -12.42 -7.48
C HIS A 224 -14.24 -13.45 -7.17
N ALA A 225 -14.64 -13.60 -5.91
CA ALA A 225 -15.68 -14.54 -5.47
C ALA A 225 -17.02 -14.30 -6.19
N VAL A 226 -17.39 -13.05 -6.44
CA VAL A 226 -18.63 -12.71 -7.16
C VAL A 226 -18.55 -13.11 -8.64
N LEU A 227 -17.37 -13.04 -9.26
CA LEU A 227 -17.19 -13.40 -10.66
C LEU A 227 -17.14 -14.91 -10.87
N THR A 228 -16.51 -15.63 -9.95
CA THR A 228 -16.32 -17.09 -10.04
C THR A 228 -17.40 -17.91 -9.32
N ASP A 229 -18.37 -17.25 -8.68
CA ASP A 229 -19.39 -17.85 -7.80
C ASP A 229 -18.79 -18.75 -6.69
N ASP A 230 -17.60 -18.37 -6.18
CA ASP A 230 -16.87 -19.12 -5.13
C ASP A 230 -16.63 -18.24 -3.88
N PRO A 231 -17.48 -18.34 -2.84
CA PRO A 231 -17.33 -17.54 -1.63
C PRO A 231 -16.07 -17.90 -0.82
N ALA A 232 -15.43 -19.05 -1.04
CA ALA A 232 -14.20 -19.42 -0.34
C ALA A 232 -13.02 -18.51 -0.73
N GLN A 233 -13.06 -17.91 -1.93
CA GLN A 233 -12.04 -16.96 -2.39
C GLN A 233 -11.95 -15.71 -1.51
N VAL A 234 -13.04 -15.31 -0.85
CA VAL A 234 -13.03 -14.15 0.05
C VAL A 234 -12.02 -14.34 1.16
N GLY A 235 -12.10 -15.47 1.88
CA GLY A 235 -11.18 -15.78 2.97
C GLY A 235 -9.75 -16.03 2.46
N ARG A 236 -9.63 -16.78 1.37
CA ARG A 236 -8.34 -17.15 0.76
C ARG A 236 -7.53 -15.93 0.33
N LEU A 237 -8.13 -15.02 -0.44
CA LEU A 237 -7.46 -13.82 -0.94
C LEU A 237 -7.29 -12.74 0.14
N THR A 238 -8.18 -12.69 1.14
CA THR A 238 -7.96 -11.85 2.32
C THR A 238 -6.72 -12.30 3.09
N ALA A 239 -6.57 -13.61 3.29
CA ALA A 239 -5.39 -14.18 3.94
C ALA A 239 -4.11 -13.93 3.11
N ALA A 240 -4.20 -14.02 1.78
CA ALA A 240 -3.09 -13.75 0.87
C ALA A 240 -2.52 -12.32 1.01
N VAL A 241 -3.35 -11.31 1.27
CA VAL A 241 -2.87 -9.95 1.53
C VAL A 241 -2.42 -9.78 2.98
N LEU A 242 -3.15 -10.35 3.94
CA LEU A 242 -2.83 -10.24 5.37
C LEU A 242 -1.51 -10.90 5.77
N VAL A 243 -1.06 -11.92 5.02
CA VAL A 243 0.19 -12.63 5.30
C VAL A 243 1.42 -11.70 5.23
N TYR A 244 1.32 -10.58 4.51
CA TYR A 244 2.36 -9.56 4.44
C TYR A 244 2.37 -8.59 5.63
N ALA A 245 1.41 -8.68 6.56
CA ALA A 245 1.36 -7.77 7.70
C ALA A 245 2.66 -7.78 8.56
N PRO A 246 3.27 -8.93 8.89
CA PRO A 246 4.55 -8.97 9.59
C PRO A 246 5.68 -8.26 8.84
N ALA A 247 5.77 -8.41 7.52
CA ALA A 247 6.75 -7.70 6.70
C ALA A 247 6.58 -6.18 6.84
N VAL A 248 5.35 -5.67 6.78
CA VAL A 248 5.09 -4.23 7.01
C VAL A 248 5.38 -3.81 8.45
N TRP A 249 5.12 -4.66 9.44
CA TRP A 249 5.44 -4.38 10.84
C TRP A 249 6.94 -4.24 11.08
N THR A 250 7.80 -4.96 10.33
CA THR A 250 9.25 -4.72 10.41
C THR A 250 9.61 -3.30 10.02
N LEU A 251 8.98 -2.73 9.00
CA LEU A 251 9.20 -1.35 8.60
C LEU A 251 8.70 -0.35 9.65
N ILE A 252 7.59 -0.65 10.34
CA ILE A 252 7.18 0.11 11.54
C ILE A 252 8.26 0.04 12.61
N GLY A 253 8.85 -1.13 12.81
CA GLY A 253 10.01 -1.33 13.70
C GLY A 253 11.20 -0.48 13.29
N VAL A 254 11.55 -0.43 12.00
CA VAL A 254 12.62 0.44 11.47
C VAL A 254 12.35 1.91 11.80
N VAL A 255 11.12 2.39 11.58
CA VAL A 255 10.74 3.76 11.97
C VAL A 255 10.88 3.97 13.47
N ALA A 256 10.44 3.01 14.30
CA ALA A 256 10.58 3.08 15.75
C ALA A 256 12.04 3.16 16.19
N ALA A 257 12.91 2.31 15.62
CA ALA A 257 14.34 2.29 15.89
C ALA A 257 15.02 3.61 15.47
N LEU A 258 14.74 4.09 14.26
CA LEU A 258 15.25 5.39 13.79
C LEU A 258 14.74 6.54 14.67
N PHE A 259 13.45 6.56 15.01
CA PHE A 259 12.90 7.59 15.88
C PHE A 259 13.49 7.57 17.30
N GLY A 260 13.77 6.39 17.82
CA GLY A 260 14.33 6.20 19.16
C GLY A 260 15.83 6.44 19.27
N LEU A 261 16.59 6.10 18.23
CA LEU A 261 18.06 6.08 18.27
C LEU A 261 18.69 7.23 17.45
N LEU A 262 18.10 7.58 16.30
CA LEU A 262 18.63 8.59 15.38
C LEU A 262 17.47 9.41 14.76
N PRO A 263 16.78 10.27 15.52
CA PRO A 263 15.53 10.92 15.11
C PRO A 263 15.67 11.79 13.85
N ARG A 264 16.90 12.27 13.55
CA ARG A 264 17.21 13.01 12.31
C ARG A 264 17.07 12.16 11.05
N ALA A 265 17.23 10.85 11.16
CA ALA A 265 17.19 9.91 10.04
C ALA A 265 15.81 9.26 9.84
N VAL A 266 14.76 9.65 10.58
CA VAL A 266 13.42 9.04 10.45
C VAL A 266 12.88 9.10 9.01
N GLY A 267 13.21 10.16 8.26
CA GLY A 267 12.85 10.26 6.84
C GLY A 267 13.43 9.15 5.97
N ALA A 268 14.57 8.57 6.35
CA ALA A 268 15.22 7.47 5.62
C ALA A 268 14.37 6.20 5.59
N ALA A 269 13.38 6.04 6.48
CA ALA A 269 12.44 4.92 6.42
C ALA A 269 11.69 4.86 5.08
N TRP A 270 11.39 6.01 4.47
CA TRP A 270 10.78 6.04 3.13
C TRP A 270 11.73 5.55 2.04
N ALA A 271 13.03 5.79 2.18
CA ALA A 271 14.03 5.21 1.28
C ALA A 271 14.09 3.68 1.45
N VAL A 272 13.97 3.17 2.69
CA VAL A 272 13.87 1.70 2.93
C VAL A 272 12.65 1.11 2.23
N LEU A 273 11.48 1.77 2.32
CA LEU A 273 10.30 1.34 1.58
C LEU A 273 10.52 1.38 0.05
N ALA A 274 11.18 2.42 -0.47
CA ALA A 274 11.50 2.52 -1.89
C ALA A 274 12.46 1.41 -2.35
N VAL A 275 13.43 1.02 -1.52
CA VAL A 275 14.31 -0.13 -1.79
C VAL A 275 13.51 -1.42 -1.78
N CYS A 276 12.62 -1.63 -0.80
CA CYS A 276 11.76 -2.82 -0.77
C CYS A 276 10.89 -2.89 -2.03
N ALA A 277 10.31 -1.76 -2.45
CA ALA A 277 9.54 -1.65 -3.69
C ALA A 277 10.38 -2.04 -4.91
N PHE A 278 11.57 -1.46 -5.03
CA PHE A 278 12.50 -1.76 -6.11
C PHE A 278 12.86 -3.25 -6.17
N LEU A 279 13.16 -3.87 -5.02
CA LEU A 279 13.50 -5.29 -4.96
C LEU A 279 12.32 -6.18 -5.34
N VAL A 280 11.09 -5.86 -4.90
CA VAL A 280 9.89 -6.63 -5.27
C VAL A 280 9.58 -6.49 -6.76
N LEU A 281 9.76 -5.31 -7.35
CA LEU A 281 9.40 -5.08 -8.76
C LEU A 281 10.48 -5.51 -9.76
N LEU A 282 11.76 -5.34 -9.42
CA LEU A 282 12.88 -5.45 -10.36
C LEU A 282 13.98 -6.40 -9.90
N GLY A 283 13.97 -6.85 -8.65
CA GLY A 283 15.07 -7.61 -8.07
C GLY A 283 15.37 -8.90 -8.83
N GLU A 284 14.34 -9.69 -9.11
CA GLU A 284 14.45 -10.91 -9.92
C GLU A 284 14.77 -10.60 -11.39
N THR A 285 14.14 -9.57 -11.96
CA THR A 285 14.37 -9.16 -13.35
C THR A 285 15.82 -8.74 -13.61
N LEU A 286 16.42 -8.04 -12.64
CA LEU A 286 17.83 -7.63 -12.67
C LEU A 286 18.79 -8.72 -12.19
N ARG A 287 18.27 -9.87 -11.75
CA ARG A 287 19.05 -10.99 -11.20
C ARG A 287 20.02 -10.53 -10.10
N LEU A 288 19.52 -9.73 -9.18
CA LEU A 288 20.32 -9.25 -8.05
C LEU A 288 20.78 -10.44 -7.17
N PRO A 289 21.94 -10.32 -6.49
CA PRO A 289 22.39 -11.36 -5.58
C PRO A 289 21.39 -11.60 -4.44
N ASP A 290 21.27 -12.85 -4.00
CA ASP A 290 20.32 -13.29 -2.96
C ASP A 290 20.42 -12.43 -1.69
N TRP A 291 21.64 -12.12 -1.23
CA TRP A 291 21.83 -11.28 -0.05
C TRP A 291 21.19 -9.89 -0.16
N THR A 292 21.02 -9.37 -1.37
CA THR A 292 20.35 -8.07 -1.61
C THR A 292 18.84 -8.23 -1.52
N MET A 293 18.31 -9.34 -2.02
CA MET A 293 16.90 -9.70 -1.95
C MET A 293 16.48 -10.01 -0.50
N ASP A 294 17.34 -10.67 0.25
CA ASP A 294 17.17 -11.04 1.65
C ASP A 294 17.13 -9.83 2.60
N LEU A 295 17.52 -8.64 2.14
CA LEU A 295 17.32 -7.41 2.93
C LEU A 295 15.84 -7.01 2.99
N SER A 296 15.03 -7.45 2.03
CA SER A 296 13.61 -7.10 1.97
C SER A 296 12.80 -8.00 2.90
N PRO A 297 12.05 -7.43 3.86
CA PRO A 297 11.09 -8.19 4.67
C PRO A 297 10.00 -8.85 3.83
N PHE A 298 9.70 -8.29 2.65
CA PHE A 298 8.68 -8.82 1.75
C PHE A 298 9.11 -10.14 1.09
N GLN A 299 10.41 -10.35 0.87
CA GLN A 299 10.91 -11.61 0.30
C GLN A 299 10.81 -12.79 1.26
N HIS A 300 10.71 -12.53 2.55
CA HIS A 300 10.52 -13.55 3.57
C HIS A 300 9.05 -13.92 3.77
N THR A 301 8.14 -13.32 2.99
CA THR A 301 6.71 -13.58 3.12
C THR A 301 6.31 -14.66 2.10
N PRO A 302 5.61 -15.74 2.52
CA PRO A 302 5.14 -16.75 1.59
C PRO A 302 4.18 -16.13 0.58
N GLN A 303 4.38 -16.44 -0.70
CA GLN A 303 3.63 -15.86 -1.81
C GLN A 303 2.27 -16.54 -1.97
N LEU A 304 1.37 -16.38 -0.98
CA LEU A 304 0.01 -16.89 -1.07
C LEU A 304 -0.78 -16.20 -2.19
N PRO A 305 -1.64 -16.92 -2.94
CA PRO A 305 -1.92 -18.35 -2.85
C PRO A 305 -1.01 -19.24 -3.72
N ALA A 306 0.02 -18.69 -4.36
CA ALA A 306 0.93 -19.43 -5.24
C ALA A 306 1.87 -20.41 -4.51
N GLU A 307 2.19 -20.13 -3.25
CA GLU A 307 3.03 -20.96 -2.38
C GLU A 307 2.25 -21.57 -1.21
N ALA A 308 2.84 -22.59 -0.58
CA ALA A 308 2.29 -23.17 0.65
C ALA A 308 2.49 -22.21 1.84
N TRP A 309 1.51 -22.20 2.75
CA TRP A 309 1.62 -21.44 3.98
C TRP A 309 2.75 -21.97 4.87
N SER A 310 3.64 -21.08 5.31
CA SER A 310 4.69 -21.39 6.27
C SER A 310 4.74 -20.35 7.40
N PRO A 311 4.58 -20.75 8.67
CA PRO A 311 4.57 -19.80 9.79
C PRO A 311 5.99 -19.34 10.19
N GLY A 312 7.03 -20.13 9.87
CA GLY A 312 8.40 -19.88 10.31
C GLY A 312 8.94 -18.48 9.95
N PRO A 313 8.96 -18.10 8.66
CA PRO A 313 9.41 -16.78 8.23
C PRO A 313 8.58 -15.64 8.83
N LEU A 314 7.26 -15.81 8.95
CA LEU A 314 6.37 -14.81 9.53
C LEU A 314 6.66 -14.55 11.00
N LEU A 315 6.89 -15.61 11.79
CA LEU A 315 7.28 -15.48 13.20
C LEU A 315 8.62 -14.76 13.36
N MET A 316 9.57 -15.01 12.45
CA MET A 316 10.86 -14.31 12.43
C MET A 316 10.68 -12.82 12.13
N LEU A 317 9.84 -12.45 11.17
CA LEU A 317 9.50 -11.05 10.87
C LEU A 317 8.85 -10.36 12.07
N VAL A 318 7.92 -11.02 12.77
CA VAL A 318 7.31 -10.48 13.99
C VAL A 318 8.37 -10.28 15.09
N ALA A 319 9.29 -11.23 15.26
CA ALA A 319 10.37 -11.12 16.24
C ALA A 319 11.31 -9.94 15.92
N VAL A 320 11.72 -9.79 14.65
CA VAL A 320 12.54 -8.66 14.18
C VAL A 320 11.82 -7.33 14.41
N ALA A 321 10.53 -7.23 14.06
CA ALA A 321 9.73 -6.04 14.32
C ALA A 321 9.68 -5.70 15.82
N ALA A 322 9.47 -6.70 16.69
CA ALA A 322 9.43 -6.52 18.14
C ALA A 322 10.78 -6.03 18.70
N VAL A 323 11.90 -6.58 18.23
CA VAL A 323 13.26 -6.15 18.63
C VAL A 323 13.51 -4.70 18.21
N LEU A 324 13.18 -4.33 16.97
CA LEU A 324 13.35 -2.97 16.47
C LEU A 324 12.49 -1.96 17.23
N VAL A 325 11.22 -2.31 17.51
CA VAL A 325 10.33 -1.48 18.34
C VAL A 325 10.90 -1.34 19.76
N ALA A 326 11.36 -2.43 20.38
CA ALA A 326 11.94 -2.39 21.72
C ALA A 326 13.19 -1.50 21.76
N ALA A 327 14.09 -1.64 20.78
CA ALA A 327 15.28 -0.79 20.64
C ALA A 327 14.90 0.69 20.49
N GLY A 328 13.90 1.00 19.67
CA GLY A 328 13.36 2.35 19.51
C GLY A 328 12.79 2.93 20.81
N LEU A 329 11.99 2.15 21.55
CA LEU A 329 11.40 2.59 22.81
C LEU A 329 12.45 2.77 23.92
N VAL A 330 13.47 1.91 23.97
CA VAL A 330 14.61 2.06 24.89
C VAL A 330 15.44 3.28 24.54
N GLY A 331 15.71 3.51 23.25
CA GLY A 331 16.39 4.71 22.76
C GLY A 331 15.65 5.98 23.14
N LEU A 332 14.33 6.02 22.94
CA LEU A 332 13.47 7.16 23.31
C LEU A 332 13.50 7.47 24.81
N ARG A 333 13.65 6.44 25.66
CA ARG A 333 13.77 6.64 27.12
C ARG A 333 15.10 7.26 27.52
N ARG A 334 16.18 6.98 26.78
CA ARG A 334 17.53 7.43 27.10
C ARG A 334 17.89 8.77 26.46
N ARG A 335 17.28 9.12 25.32
CA ARG A 335 17.59 10.37 24.60
C ARG A 335 16.84 11.57 25.17
N ASP A 336 17.48 12.72 25.11
CA ASP A 336 16.83 14.01 25.32
C ASP A 336 15.96 14.39 24.14
N LEU A 337 14.95 15.22 24.41
CA LEU A 337 14.08 15.75 23.38
C LEU A 337 14.74 16.98 22.78
N THR A 338 14.85 16.97 21.47
CA THR A 338 15.36 18.13 20.73
C THR A 338 14.16 19.04 20.44
N ALA A 339 14.17 20.23 21.03
CA ALA A 339 13.31 21.35 20.63
C ALA A 339 13.62 21.77 19.19
#